data_AF-A0A7J2VTF5-F1
#
_entry.id   AF-A0A7J2VTF5-F1
#
_cell.length_a   1.000
_cell.length_b   1.000
_cell.length_c   1.000
_cell.angle_alpha   90.00
_cell.angle_beta   90.00
_cell.angle_gamma   90.00
#
_symmetry.space_group_name_H-M   'P 1'
#
loop_
_entity.id
_entity.type
_entity.pdbx_description
1 polymer ?
#
loop_
_entity_poly.entity_id
_entity_poly.type
_entity_poly.pdbx_seq_one_letter_code
_entity_poly.pdbx_strand_id
1 'polypeptide(L)'
;MKISLIELLNGRNDLEIQEKETTVVIKERPKRGRPSKVVELPKEIKLSEENLEALGLFLAEGTIMKKYNRIELGNTEVLLIETFLRFLENLRISRSEVKVKISAFVDSCPMSEIQLKTFWSNQLKIPIENFQKVSWYHQKGKRKKASPYGVVQIRVYHKLLTEIFYKILKRATKLALTSKSLAMPFLRGIFAGEGSIDKRKDSIHSVIVSCVKYKTLIKKLLSACGIKPGKYNPRMRGFPIRGIENFGKIYEMQLFKLHPAKDKEFTNRVKNHRYFYRISSPSEQIP
;
A
#
# COMPACT_ATOMS: atom_id res chain seq x y z
N MET A 1 -1.80 -4.14 -19.48
CA MET A 1 -0.41 -3.64 -19.53
C MET A 1 0.46 -4.50 -18.61
N LYS A 2 1.75 -4.67 -18.92
CA LYS A 2 2.67 -5.54 -18.17
C LYS A 2 4.07 -4.92 -18.06
N ILE A 3 4.85 -5.36 -17.07
CA ILE A 3 6.28 -5.04 -16.91
C ILE A 3 7.08 -6.31 -17.15
N SER A 4 7.89 -6.35 -18.21
CA SER A 4 8.86 -7.43 -18.43
C SER A 4 10.03 -7.29 -17.45
N LEU A 5 10.34 -8.34 -16.68
CA LEU A 5 11.48 -8.33 -15.77
C LEU A 5 12.82 -8.39 -16.51
N ILE A 6 12.86 -9.06 -17.67
CA ILE A 6 14.07 -9.13 -18.49
C ILE A 6 14.42 -7.71 -18.96
N GLU A 7 13.46 -7.00 -19.56
CA GLU A 7 13.64 -5.60 -19.96
C GLU A 7 14.04 -4.69 -18.79
N LEU A 8 13.47 -4.92 -17.60
CA LEU A 8 13.75 -4.14 -16.40
C LEU A 8 15.18 -4.33 -15.87
N LEU A 9 15.77 -5.49 -16.18
CA LEU A 9 17.10 -5.92 -15.77
C LEU A 9 18.14 -5.81 -16.89
N ASN A 10 17.74 -5.44 -18.10
CA ASN A 10 18.67 -5.15 -19.20
C ASN A 10 19.78 -4.18 -18.75
N GLY A 11 21.02 -4.52 -19.12
CA GLY A 11 22.22 -3.77 -18.75
C GLY A 11 22.79 -4.09 -17.36
N ARG A 12 22.20 -5.02 -16.59
CA ARG A 12 22.80 -5.54 -15.35
C ARG A 12 23.81 -6.65 -15.64
N ASN A 13 25.05 -6.27 -15.93
CA ASN A 13 26.13 -7.22 -16.20
C ASN A 13 26.59 -8.00 -14.96
N ASP A 14 26.16 -7.57 -13.78
CA ASP A 14 26.44 -8.22 -12.49
C ASP A 14 25.48 -9.38 -12.16
N LEU A 15 24.54 -9.70 -13.05
CA LEU A 15 23.55 -10.76 -12.86
C LEU A 15 23.76 -11.91 -13.86
N GLU A 16 23.36 -13.10 -13.44
CA GLU A 16 23.06 -14.24 -14.31
C GLU A 16 21.54 -14.44 -14.30
N ILE A 17 20.97 -14.48 -15.51
CA ILE A 17 19.53 -14.54 -15.73
C ILE A 17 19.25 -15.78 -16.56
N GLN A 18 18.48 -16.72 -16.01
CA GLN A 18 18.02 -17.91 -16.71
C GLN A 18 16.52 -17.83 -16.87
N GLU A 19 16.07 -17.79 -18.12
CA GLU A 19 14.65 -17.85 -18.44
C GLU A 19 14.14 -19.29 -18.38
N LYS A 20 12.99 -19.50 -17.74
CA LYS A 20 12.19 -20.71 -17.85
C LYS A 20 10.97 -20.42 -18.73
N GLU A 21 9.96 -21.29 -18.77
CA GLU A 21 8.74 -21.03 -19.53
C GLU A 21 7.97 -19.80 -19.00
N THR A 22 7.67 -19.79 -17.70
CA THR A 22 6.82 -18.75 -17.06
C THR A 22 7.57 -17.84 -16.08
N THR A 23 8.79 -18.22 -15.71
CA THR A 23 9.61 -17.52 -14.70
C THR A 23 10.98 -17.14 -15.23
N VAL A 24 11.66 -16.31 -14.44
CA VAL A 24 13.05 -15.96 -14.59
C VAL A 24 13.76 -16.22 -13.28
N VAL A 25 14.85 -16.99 -13.35
CA VAL A 25 15.74 -17.24 -12.22
C VAL A 25 16.89 -16.25 -12.31
N ILE A 26 17.09 -15.48 -11.24
CA ILE A 26 18.06 -14.38 -11.20
C ILE A 26 19.01 -14.63 -10.03
N LYS A 27 20.31 -14.58 -10.30
CA LYS A 27 21.35 -14.64 -9.28
C LYS A 27 22.41 -13.56 -9.53
N GLU A 28 22.99 -13.03 -8.46
CA GLU A 28 24.17 -12.17 -8.59
C GLU A 28 25.36 -13.03 -9.04
N ARG A 29 26.15 -12.54 -9.99
CA ARG A 29 27.42 -13.17 -10.35
C ARG A 29 28.34 -13.21 -9.14
N PRO A 30 29.11 -14.28 -8.93
CA PRO A 30 30.03 -14.36 -7.81
C PRO A 30 30.99 -13.17 -7.80
N LYS A 31 30.99 -12.42 -6.69
CA LYS A 31 32.08 -11.51 -6.31
C LYS A 31 32.84 -12.15 -5.14
N ARG A 32 34.00 -11.63 -4.77
CA ARG A 32 34.69 -12.06 -3.53
C ARG A 32 33.70 -11.98 -2.36
N GLY A 33 33.30 -13.12 -1.80
CA GLY A 33 32.32 -13.21 -0.70
C GLY A 33 31.19 -14.22 -0.94
N ARG A 34 30.22 -14.25 -0.01
CA ARG A 34 29.06 -15.16 -0.08
C ARG A 34 28.11 -14.71 -1.22
N PRO A 35 27.72 -15.60 -2.14
CA PRO A 35 26.77 -15.27 -3.19
C PRO A 35 25.41 -14.89 -2.59
N SER A 36 24.73 -13.92 -3.20
CA SER A 36 23.35 -13.59 -2.84
C SER A 36 22.42 -14.78 -3.11
N LYS A 37 21.36 -14.88 -2.30
CA LYS A 37 20.29 -15.85 -2.53
C LYS A 37 19.75 -15.69 -3.96
N VAL A 38 19.49 -16.83 -4.60
CA VAL A 38 18.81 -16.91 -5.89
C VAL A 38 17.36 -16.46 -5.69
N VAL A 39 16.83 -15.70 -6.64
CA VAL A 39 15.42 -15.34 -6.67
C VAL A 39 14.77 -15.83 -7.95
N GLU A 40 13.63 -16.48 -7.83
CA GLU A 40 12.81 -16.89 -8.96
C GLU A 40 11.54 -16.03 -8.98
N LEU A 41 11.32 -15.30 -10.08
CA LEU A 41 10.21 -14.37 -10.24
C LEU A 41 9.44 -14.69 -11.52
N PRO A 42 8.16 -14.30 -11.65
CA PRO A 42 7.46 -14.36 -12.93
C PRO A 42 8.19 -13.52 -13.99
N LYS A 43 8.17 -13.94 -15.27
CA LYS A 43 8.78 -13.14 -16.35
C LYS A 43 8.17 -11.74 -16.47
N GLU A 44 6.87 -11.65 -16.19
CA GLU A 44 6.09 -10.43 -16.41
C GLU A 44 5.20 -10.14 -15.21
N ILE A 45 5.19 -8.87 -14.79
CA ILE A 45 4.25 -8.38 -13.77
C ILE A 45 3.08 -7.73 -14.49
N LYS A 46 1.90 -8.35 -14.38
CA LYS A 46 0.64 -7.75 -14.87
C LYS A 46 0.31 -6.52 -14.04
N LEU A 47 0.03 -5.40 -14.69
CA LEU A 47 -0.51 -4.20 -14.03
C LEU A 47 -2.03 -4.32 -13.93
N SER A 48 -2.49 -5.36 -13.20
CA SER A 48 -3.89 -5.50 -12.80
C SER A 48 -4.26 -4.44 -11.78
N GLU A 49 -5.56 -4.29 -11.54
CA GLU A 49 -6.09 -3.40 -10.51
C GLU A 49 -5.46 -3.70 -9.14
N GLU A 50 -5.48 -4.96 -8.73
CA GLU A 50 -4.94 -5.44 -7.44
C GLU A 50 -3.43 -5.18 -7.30
N ASN A 51 -2.64 -5.42 -8.35
CA ASN A 51 -1.20 -5.19 -8.29
C ASN A 51 -0.85 -3.71 -8.22
N LEU A 52 -1.61 -2.85 -8.91
CA LEU A 52 -1.45 -1.40 -8.83
C LEU A 52 -1.88 -0.86 -7.47
N GLU A 53 -2.96 -1.39 -6.90
CA GLU A 53 -3.41 -1.10 -5.54
C GLU A 53 -2.34 -1.45 -4.51
N ALA A 54 -1.76 -2.65 -4.57
CA ALA A 54 -0.69 -3.06 -3.67
C ALA A 54 0.59 -2.20 -3.81
N LEU A 55 0.97 -1.83 -5.03
CA LEU A 55 2.13 -0.97 -5.28
C LEU A 55 1.90 0.48 -4.81
N GLY A 56 0.68 1.01 -4.99
CA GLY A 56 0.28 2.31 -4.46
C GLY A 56 0.25 2.30 -2.93
N LEU A 57 -0.26 1.23 -2.33
CA LEU A 57 -0.25 1.02 -0.88
C LEU A 57 1.18 0.94 -0.34
N PHE A 58 2.08 0.24 -1.03
CA PHE A 58 3.49 0.22 -0.64
C PHE A 58 4.15 1.59 -0.73
N LEU A 59 3.78 2.44 -1.70
CA LEU A 59 4.31 3.79 -1.77
C LEU A 59 3.88 4.65 -0.55
N ALA A 60 2.70 4.36 0.01
CA ALA A 60 2.14 5.02 1.19
C ALA A 60 2.72 4.47 2.51
N GLU A 61 2.64 3.16 2.72
CA GLU A 61 2.93 2.51 4.02
C GLU A 61 4.26 1.75 4.06
N GLY A 62 4.90 1.57 2.90
CA GLY A 62 6.12 0.78 2.76
C GLY A 62 7.37 1.52 3.20
N THR A 63 8.32 0.78 3.78
CA THR A 63 9.64 1.29 4.13
C THR A 63 10.51 1.39 2.88
N ILE A 64 10.58 2.56 2.27
CA ILE A 64 11.45 2.84 1.10
C ILE A 64 12.85 3.22 1.58
N MET A 65 13.63 2.22 1.97
CA MET A 65 15.01 2.40 2.43
C MET A 65 15.91 1.26 1.94
N LYS A 66 16.71 1.54 0.89
CA LYS A 66 17.62 0.55 0.27
C LYS A 66 18.58 -0.12 1.26
N LYS A 67 18.98 0.59 2.33
CA LYS A 67 19.96 0.08 3.31
C LYS A 67 19.49 -1.14 4.10
N TYR A 68 18.19 -1.44 4.13
CA TYR A 68 17.66 -2.52 4.97
C TYR A 68 17.56 -3.87 4.28
N ASN A 69 17.92 -3.97 2.98
CA ASN A 69 17.89 -5.21 2.18
C ASN A 69 16.61 -6.04 2.36
N ARG A 70 15.49 -5.34 2.58
CA ARG A 70 14.18 -5.94 2.81
C ARG A 70 13.07 -5.09 2.21
N ILE A 71 12.02 -5.79 1.80
CA ILE A 71 10.71 -5.21 1.51
C ILE A 71 9.93 -5.26 2.82
N GLU A 72 9.45 -4.12 3.31
CA GLU A 72 8.71 -4.02 4.56
C GLU A 72 7.50 -3.12 4.38
N LEU A 73 6.34 -3.60 4.84
CA LEU A 73 5.10 -2.84 4.92
C LEU A 73 4.45 -3.13 6.27
N GLY A 74 3.94 -2.10 6.94
CA GLY A 74 3.25 -2.26 8.21
C GLY A 74 1.94 -1.50 8.26
N ASN A 75 0.96 -2.07 8.96
CA ASN A 75 -0.35 -1.44 9.15
C ASN A 75 -1.08 -2.09 10.33
N THR A 76 -2.20 -1.49 10.75
CA THR A 76 -3.12 -2.08 11.73
C THR A 76 -4.28 -2.82 11.07
N GLU A 77 -4.56 -2.55 9.80
CA GLU A 77 -5.68 -3.13 9.07
C GLU A 77 -5.28 -4.42 8.32
N VAL A 78 -5.97 -5.52 8.62
CA VAL A 78 -5.73 -6.85 8.02
C VAL A 78 -5.83 -6.78 6.50
N LEU A 79 -6.86 -6.11 5.97
CA LEU A 79 -7.12 -6.06 4.53
C LEU A 79 -5.97 -5.40 3.75
N LEU A 80 -5.28 -4.41 4.33
CA LEU A 80 -4.15 -3.74 3.71
C LEU A 80 -2.93 -4.65 3.66
N ILE A 81 -2.65 -5.37 4.74
CA ILE A 81 -1.57 -6.35 4.79
C ILE A 81 -1.84 -7.48 3.79
N GLU A 82 -3.06 -8.01 3.77
CA GLU A 82 -3.50 -9.03 2.82
C GLU A 82 -3.37 -8.58 1.35
N THR A 83 -3.72 -7.33 1.05
CA THR A 83 -3.56 -6.75 -0.29
C THR A 83 -2.09 -6.79 -0.73
N PHE A 84 -1.17 -6.47 0.18
CA PHE A 84 0.26 -6.53 -0.13
C PHE A 84 0.80 -7.97 -0.17
N LEU A 85 0.33 -8.88 0.69
CA LEU A 85 0.70 -10.30 0.66
C LEU A 85 0.32 -10.96 -0.68
N ARG A 86 -0.89 -10.70 -1.19
CA ARG A 86 -1.30 -11.20 -2.52
C ARG A 86 -0.39 -10.70 -3.64
N PHE A 87 0.07 -9.45 -3.55
CA PHE A 87 1.07 -8.95 -4.50
C PHE A 87 2.41 -9.68 -4.39
N LEU A 88 2.87 -10.00 -3.18
CA LEU A 88 4.08 -10.80 -2.98
C LEU A 88 3.91 -12.23 -3.53
N GLU A 89 2.74 -12.83 -3.36
CA GLU A 89 2.41 -14.15 -3.95
C GLU A 89 2.41 -14.08 -5.48
N ASN A 90 1.94 -12.99 -6.08
CA ASN A 90 2.06 -12.74 -7.52
C ASN A 90 3.52 -12.60 -7.99
N LEU A 91 4.44 -12.24 -7.08
CA LEU A 91 5.89 -12.30 -7.30
C LEU A 91 6.50 -13.67 -6.99
N ARG A 92 5.68 -14.69 -6.69
CA ARG A 92 6.07 -16.04 -6.24
C ARG A 92 6.79 -16.07 -4.90
N ILE A 93 6.54 -15.08 -4.04
CA ILE A 93 7.03 -15.06 -2.66
C ILE A 93 5.91 -15.61 -1.78
N SER A 94 6.16 -16.78 -1.19
CA SER A 94 5.19 -17.47 -0.35
C SER A 94 5.08 -16.83 1.04
N ARG A 95 3.94 -17.02 1.72
CA ARG A 95 3.75 -16.55 3.11
C ARG A 95 4.76 -17.15 4.09
N SER A 96 5.31 -18.33 3.81
CA SER A 96 6.35 -18.96 4.63
C SER A 96 7.73 -18.26 4.49
N GLU A 97 7.95 -17.43 3.47
CA GLU A 97 9.14 -16.61 3.32
C GLU A 97 9.03 -15.25 4.03
N VAL A 98 7.82 -14.87 4.46
CA VAL A 98 7.53 -13.58 5.10
C VAL A 98 7.79 -13.68 6.60
N LYS A 99 8.67 -12.83 7.12
CA LYS A 99 8.86 -12.62 8.56
C LYS A 99 7.93 -11.54 9.08
N VAL A 100 7.48 -11.68 10.33
CA VAL A 100 6.51 -10.76 10.93
C VAL A 100 7.09 -10.13 12.19
N LYS A 101 6.96 -8.80 12.29
CA LYS A 101 7.19 -8.06 13.54
C LYS A 101 5.88 -7.42 13.97
N ILE A 102 5.53 -7.56 15.24
CA ILE A 102 4.39 -6.86 15.84
C ILE A 102 4.91 -5.83 16.83
N SER A 103 4.34 -4.63 16.79
CA SER A 103 4.57 -3.55 17.75
C SER A 103 3.26 -3.17 18.42
N ALA A 104 3.16 -3.34 19.73
CA ALA A 104 1.92 -3.15 20.48
C ALA A 104 2.13 -2.25 21.72
N PHE A 105 1.06 -1.61 22.17
CA PHE A 105 1.07 -0.80 23.39
C PHE A 105 0.48 -1.60 24.53
N VAL A 106 1.21 -1.72 25.64
CA VAL A 106 0.78 -2.48 26.84
C VAL A 106 -0.58 -1.98 27.33
N ASP A 107 -0.77 -0.66 27.34
CA ASP A 107 -1.96 0.00 27.88
C ASP A 107 -3.23 -0.20 27.02
N SER A 108 -3.08 -0.66 25.76
CA SER A 108 -4.18 -0.80 24.81
C SER A 108 -4.41 -2.23 24.32
N CYS A 109 -3.43 -3.12 24.50
CA CYS A 109 -3.47 -4.48 23.99
C CYS A 109 -3.87 -5.45 25.11
N PRO A 110 -5.08 -6.04 25.08
CA PRO A 110 -5.53 -6.98 26.11
C PRO A 110 -4.94 -8.39 25.94
N MET A 111 -4.18 -8.63 24.87
CA MET A 111 -3.66 -9.96 24.51
C MET A 111 -2.25 -10.19 25.02
N SER A 112 -1.96 -11.43 25.42
CA SER A 112 -0.58 -11.91 25.61
C SER A 112 0.17 -11.98 24.28
N GLU A 113 1.50 -12.09 24.33
CA GLU A 113 2.32 -12.25 23.11
C GLU A 113 1.90 -13.47 22.27
N ILE A 114 1.59 -14.60 22.91
CA ILE A 114 1.17 -15.82 22.22
C ILE A 114 -0.18 -15.59 21.53
N GLN A 115 -1.16 -15.05 22.25
CA GLN A 115 -2.49 -14.75 21.69
C GLN A 115 -2.40 -13.79 20.51
N LEU A 116 -1.58 -12.74 20.63
CA LEU A 116 -1.42 -11.73 19.59
C LEU A 116 -0.75 -12.30 18.32
N LYS A 117 0.29 -13.14 18.49
CA LYS A 117 0.92 -13.85 17.37
C LYS A 117 -0.06 -14.81 16.70
N THR A 118 -0.80 -15.60 17.49
CA THR A 118 -1.82 -16.53 16.96
C THR A 118 -2.93 -15.79 16.21
N PHE A 119 -3.40 -14.66 16.74
CA PHE A 119 -4.36 -13.80 16.05
C PHE A 119 -3.86 -13.41 14.65
N TRP A 120 -2.69 -12.81 14.57
CA TRP A 120 -2.13 -12.36 13.28
C TRP A 120 -1.75 -13.52 12.36
N SER A 121 -1.26 -14.63 12.90
CA SER A 121 -0.98 -15.87 12.15
C SER A 121 -2.24 -16.40 11.47
N ASN A 122 -3.36 -16.43 12.19
CA ASN A 122 -4.65 -16.90 11.66
C ASN A 122 -5.21 -15.93 10.62
N GLN A 123 -5.19 -14.63 10.91
CA GLN A 123 -5.67 -13.59 9.99
C GLN A 123 -4.88 -13.56 8.69
N LEU A 124 -3.55 -13.66 8.80
CA LEU A 124 -2.63 -13.49 7.67
C LEU A 124 -2.12 -14.79 7.08
N LYS A 125 -2.54 -15.95 7.58
CA LYS A 125 -2.07 -17.27 7.12
C LYS A 125 -0.54 -17.37 6.97
N ILE A 126 0.20 -16.66 7.82
CA ILE A 126 1.67 -16.72 7.89
C ILE A 126 2.01 -17.71 9.00
N PRO A 127 2.95 -18.65 8.79
CA PRO A 127 3.31 -19.61 9.83
C PRO A 127 3.78 -18.93 11.12
N ILE A 128 3.38 -19.46 12.27
CA ILE A 128 3.63 -18.84 13.59
C ILE A 128 5.13 -18.70 13.90
N GLU A 129 5.95 -19.62 13.39
CA GLU A 129 7.41 -19.62 13.50
C GLU A 129 8.09 -18.45 12.78
N ASN A 130 7.36 -17.75 11.89
CA ASN A 130 7.84 -16.55 11.23
C ASN A 130 7.63 -15.27 12.07
N PHE A 131 6.93 -15.35 13.20
CA PHE A 131 6.66 -14.22 14.08
C PHE A 131 7.81 -13.99 15.06
N GLN A 132 8.45 -12.83 14.94
CA GLN A 132 9.47 -12.35 15.87
C GLN A 132 8.86 -12.00 17.24
N LYS A 133 9.70 -11.85 18.27
CA LYS A 133 9.28 -11.34 19.59
C LYS A 133 8.50 -10.02 19.44
N VAL A 134 7.38 -9.90 20.16
CA VAL A 134 6.54 -8.69 20.11
C VAL A 134 7.31 -7.54 20.77
N SER A 135 7.30 -6.38 20.11
CA SER A 135 7.85 -5.14 20.68
C SER A 135 6.75 -4.42 21.46
N TRP A 136 6.89 -4.39 22.78
CA TRP A 136 5.95 -3.73 23.69
C TRP A 136 6.38 -2.30 23.99
N TYR A 137 5.44 -1.37 23.95
CA TYR A 137 5.65 0.04 24.25
C TYR A 137 4.63 0.53 25.27
N HIS A 138 4.98 1.56 26.05
CA HIS A 138 4.03 2.30 26.86
C HIS A 138 3.60 3.56 26.12
N GLN A 139 2.32 3.89 26.22
CA GLN A 139 1.78 5.07 25.56
C GLN A 139 2.29 6.34 26.27
N LYS A 140 3.05 7.17 25.56
CA LYS A 140 3.48 8.47 26.08
C LYS A 140 2.51 9.59 25.65
N GLY A 141 1.95 10.29 26.64
CA GLY A 141 1.12 11.48 26.46
C GLY A 141 -0.31 11.22 25.96
N LYS A 142 -1.05 12.29 25.65
CA LYS A 142 -2.47 12.28 25.25
C LYS A 142 -2.72 11.80 23.79
N ARG A 143 -1.95 10.85 23.28
CA ARG A 143 -2.17 10.33 21.92
C ARG A 143 -3.51 9.58 21.83
N LYS A 144 -4.09 9.49 20.62
CA LYS A 144 -5.27 8.67 20.36
C LYS A 144 -5.03 7.22 20.82
N LYS A 145 -6.11 6.54 21.22
CA LYS A 145 -6.09 5.11 21.61
C LYS A 145 -5.43 4.29 20.50
N ALA A 146 -4.40 3.52 20.85
CA ALA A 146 -3.71 2.65 19.90
C ALA A 146 -4.59 1.45 19.52
N SER A 147 -4.30 0.80 18.39
CA SER A 147 -4.96 -0.45 18.01
C SER A 147 -4.76 -1.50 19.12
N PRO A 148 -5.82 -2.21 19.55
CA PRO A 148 -5.70 -3.28 20.53
C PRO A 148 -4.94 -4.49 20.00
N TYR A 149 -4.74 -4.59 18.68
CA TYR A 149 -3.98 -5.66 18.02
C TYR A 149 -2.58 -5.21 17.59
N GLY A 150 -2.16 -4.00 18.00
CA GLY A 150 -0.88 -3.42 17.59
C GLY A 150 -0.79 -3.14 16.09
N VAL A 151 0.42 -2.79 15.65
CA VAL A 151 0.81 -2.66 14.26
C VAL A 151 1.58 -3.91 13.87
N VAL A 152 1.15 -4.58 12.80
CA VAL A 152 1.88 -5.70 12.21
C VAL A 152 2.74 -5.19 11.06
N GLN A 153 3.97 -5.67 10.96
CA GLN A 153 4.89 -5.40 9.86
C GLN A 153 5.30 -6.71 9.23
N ILE A 154 5.06 -6.85 7.93
CA ILE A 154 5.53 -7.98 7.13
C ILE A 154 6.85 -7.62 6.45
N ARG A 155 7.78 -8.57 6.41
CA ARG A 155 9.16 -8.36 5.99
C ARG A 155 9.67 -9.51 5.14
N VAL A 156 10.16 -9.17 3.94
CA VAL A 156 10.87 -10.11 3.06
C VAL A 156 12.33 -9.71 3.01
N TYR A 157 13.19 -10.52 3.61
CA TYR A 157 14.64 -10.24 3.73
C TYR A 157 15.40 -10.84 2.54
N HIS A 158 15.58 -10.03 1.50
CA HIS A 158 16.30 -10.45 0.31
C HIS A 158 16.82 -9.24 -0.46
N LYS A 159 18.15 -9.08 -0.51
CA LYS A 159 18.81 -7.91 -1.14
C LYS A 159 18.44 -7.75 -2.63
N LEU A 160 18.73 -8.76 -3.44
CA LEU A 160 18.47 -8.71 -4.89
C LEU A 160 16.98 -8.48 -5.21
N LEU A 161 16.08 -9.25 -4.61
CA LEU A 161 14.64 -9.03 -4.71
C LEU A 161 14.21 -7.60 -4.32
N THR A 162 14.77 -7.04 -3.25
CA THR A 162 14.48 -5.66 -2.84
C THR A 162 14.88 -4.65 -3.93
N GLU A 163 16.02 -4.84 -4.58
CA GLU A 163 16.45 -4.00 -5.72
C GLU A 163 15.49 -4.11 -6.91
N ILE A 164 15.09 -5.34 -7.25
CA ILE A 164 14.17 -5.63 -8.36
C ILE A 164 12.80 -5.01 -8.05
N PHE A 165 12.27 -5.22 -6.84
CA PHE A 165 11.01 -4.66 -6.38
C PHE A 165 10.98 -3.13 -6.52
N TYR A 166 12.05 -2.42 -6.14
CA TYR A 166 12.10 -0.97 -6.32
C TYR A 166 12.12 -0.54 -7.79
N LYS A 167 12.73 -1.33 -8.68
CA LYS A 167 12.65 -1.09 -10.12
C LYS A 167 11.22 -1.31 -10.64
N ILE A 168 10.52 -2.36 -10.17
CA ILE A 168 9.11 -2.63 -10.49
C ILE A 168 8.25 -1.45 -10.03
N LEU A 169 8.36 -1.04 -8.76
CA LEU A 169 7.61 0.10 -8.20
C LEU A 169 7.85 1.37 -9.00
N LYS A 170 9.11 1.69 -9.34
CA LYS A 170 9.46 2.86 -10.16
C LYS A 170 8.83 2.80 -11.56
N ARG A 171 8.86 1.62 -12.21
CA ARG A 171 8.28 1.44 -13.54
C ARG A 171 6.75 1.53 -13.50
N ALA A 172 6.11 0.86 -12.55
CA ALA A 172 4.67 0.92 -12.33
C ALA A 172 4.19 2.34 -12.03
N THR A 173 4.90 3.08 -11.19
CA THR A 173 4.60 4.50 -10.89
C THR A 173 4.61 5.35 -12.16
N LYS A 174 5.58 5.15 -13.07
CA LYS A 174 5.63 5.87 -14.35
C LYS A 174 4.45 5.50 -15.25
N LEU A 175 4.10 4.21 -15.32
CA LEU A 175 3.00 3.72 -16.13
C LEU A 175 1.63 4.14 -15.58
N ALA A 176 1.48 4.23 -14.26
CA ALA A 176 0.28 4.76 -13.62
C ALA A 176 -0.03 6.20 -14.03
N LEU A 177 0.97 6.99 -14.45
CA LEU A 177 0.78 8.36 -14.91
C LEU A 177 0.30 8.47 -16.37
N THR A 178 0.25 7.38 -17.13
CA THR A 178 -0.05 7.44 -18.57
C THR A 178 -1.53 7.35 -18.90
N SER A 179 -2.38 6.94 -17.95
CA SER A 179 -3.83 6.82 -18.18
C SER A 179 -4.62 6.79 -16.86
N LYS A 180 -5.88 7.24 -16.91
CA LYS A 180 -6.81 7.20 -15.76
C LYS A 180 -7.01 5.78 -15.23
N SER A 181 -7.11 4.78 -16.13
CA SER A 181 -7.35 3.38 -15.76
C SER A 181 -6.21 2.75 -14.95
N LEU A 182 -4.96 3.22 -15.12
CA LEU A 182 -3.83 2.78 -14.30
C LEU A 182 -3.63 3.68 -13.06
N ALA A 183 -3.88 4.98 -13.19
CA ALA A 183 -3.77 5.94 -12.09
C ALA A 183 -4.76 5.63 -10.96
N MET A 184 -6.00 5.26 -11.30
CA MET A 184 -7.09 5.01 -10.36
C MET A 184 -6.77 3.93 -9.32
N PRO A 185 -6.44 2.68 -9.69
CA PRO A 185 -6.07 1.67 -8.71
C PRO A 185 -4.80 1.99 -7.94
N PHE A 186 -3.81 2.61 -8.60
CA PHE A 186 -2.61 3.05 -7.91
C PHE A 186 -2.94 4.10 -6.83
N LEU A 187 -3.86 5.02 -7.10
CA LEU A 187 -4.36 5.98 -6.12
C LEU A 187 -5.18 5.32 -5.01
N ARG A 188 -5.99 4.30 -5.28
CA ARG A 188 -6.71 3.54 -4.23
C ARG A 188 -5.74 3.00 -3.18
N GLY A 189 -4.62 2.43 -3.63
CA GLY A 189 -3.54 2.00 -2.74
C GLY A 189 -3.00 3.14 -1.86
N ILE A 190 -2.74 4.30 -2.46
CA ILE A 190 -2.25 5.48 -1.73
C ILE A 190 -3.29 6.00 -0.74
N PHE A 191 -4.56 6.10 -1.12
CA PHE A 191 -5.65 6.54 -0.26
C PHE A 191 -5.86 5.61 0.93
N ALA A 192 -5.65 4.31 0.73
CA ALA A 192 -5.76 3.33 1.80
C ALA A 192 -4.83 3.65 2.97
N GLY A 193 -3.57 3.96 2.69
CA GLY A 193 -2.61 4.38 3.71
C GLY A 193 -2.77 5.85 4.12
N GLU A 194 -2.59 6.77 3.16
CA GLU A 194 -2.39 8.20 3.43
C GLU A 194 -3.66 9.06 3.30
N GLY A 195 -4.77 8.46 2.84
CA GLY A 195 -6.06 9.14 2.71
C GLY A 195 -6.71 9.34 4.08
N SER A 196 -7.23 10.54 4.31
CA SER A 196 -8.00 10.89 5.52
C SER A 196 -9.17 11.81 5.19
N ILE A 197 -10.21 11.75 6.02
CA ILE A 197 -11.45 12.50 5.86
C ILE A 197 -11.49 13.52 6.99
N ASP A 198 -11.39 14.79 6.63
CA ASP A 198 -11.54 15.92 7.54
C ASP A 198 -13.00 16.42 7.53
N LYS A 199 -13.55 16.59 8.73
CA LYS A 199 -14.99 16.67 8.96
C LYS A 199 -15.33 17.99 9.62
N ARG A 200 -16.51 18.52 9.32
CA ARG A 200 -17.14 19.61 10.08
C ARG A 200 -18.60 19.25 10.32
N LYS A 201 -18.93 18.96 11.58
CA LYS A 201 -20.24 18.42 12.00
C LYS A 201 -20.58 17.17 11.17
N ASP A 202 -21.69 17.20 10.45
CA ASP A 202 -22.17 16.06 9.64
C ASP A 202 -21.60 16.03 8.21
N SER A 203 -20.90 17.09 7.79
CA SER A 203 -20.36 17.23 6.43
C SER A 203 -18.87 16.89 6.31
N ILE A 204 -18.46 16.46 5.12
CA ILE A 204 -17.04 16.38 4.74
C ILE A 204 -16.55 17.78 4.43
N HIS A 205 -15.57 18.25 5.20
CA HIS A 205 -14.90 19.53 4.92
C HIS A 205 -13.83 19.36 3.83
N SER A 206 -13.01 18.33 3.95
CA SER A 206 -12.03 17.97 2.93
C SER A 206 -11.63 16.51 3.02
N VAL A 207 -11.17 15.95 1.90
CA VAL A 207 -10.37 14.72 1.88
C VAL A 207 -8.92 15.12 1.75
N ILE A 208 -8.01 14.49 2.49
CA ILE A 208 -6.59 14.82 2.48
C ILE A 208 -5.82 13.58 2.07
N VAL A 209 -4.90 13.74 1.12
CA VAL A 209 -3.86 12.75 0.83
C VAL A 209 -2.54 13.28 1.39
N SER A 210 -2.11 12.69 2.50
CA SER A 210 -0.84 13.03 3.14
C SER A 210 0.34 12.56 2.29
N CYS A 211 1.34 13.41 2.11
CA CYS A 211 2.58 13.08 1.40
C CYS A 211 3.67 14.12 1.65
N VAL A 212 4.81 13.73 2.24
CA VAL A 212 5.96 14.64 2.38
C VAL A 212 6.94 14.52 1.22
N LYS A 213 7.23 13.29 0.78
CA LYS A 213 8.29 13.01 -0.21
C LYS A 213 7.81 13.09 -1.67
N TYR A 214 6.59 12.62 -1.95
CA TYR A 214 6.13 12.37 -3.31
C TYR A 214 5.10 13.39 -3.83
N LYS A 215 5.19 14.65 -3.38
CA LYS A 215 4.18 15.70 -3.64
C LYS A 215 3.80 15.83 -5.12
N THR A 216 4.80 15.95 -5.99
CA THR A 216 4.60 16.12 -7.44
C THR A 216 3.93 14.90 -8.06
N LEU A 217 4.31 13.70 -7.63
CA LEU A 217 3.72 12.46 -8.10
C LEU A 217 2.24 12.37 -7.71
N ILE A 218 1.92 12.59 -6.43
CA ILE A 218 0.53 12.55 -5.94
C ILE A 218 -0.34 13.56 -6.69
N LYS A 219 0.14 14.79 -6.88
CA LYS A 219 -0.61 15.80 -7.65
C LYS A 219 -0.88 15.36 -9.09
N LYS A 220 0.12 14.76 -9.75
CA LYS A 220 -0.04 14.26 -11.14
C LYS A 220 -1.02 13.09 -11.21
N LEU A 221 -0.95 12.13 -10.28
CA LEU A 221 -1.89 11.02 -10.20
C LEU A 221 -3.32 11.51 -9.99
N LEU A 222 -3.54 12.42 -9.02
CA LEU A 222 -4.87 13.02 -8.79
C LEU A 222 -5.40 13.71 -10.06
N SER A 223 -4.54 14.47 -10.75
CA SER A 223 -4.90 15.15 -11.99
C SER A 223 -5.23 14.17 -13.13
N ALA A 224 -4.49 13.07 -13.24
CA ALA A 224 -4.78 12.00 -14.21
C ALA A 224 -6.14 11.34 -13.96
N CYS A 225 -6.63 11.36 -12.72
CA CYS A 225 -7.97 10.93 -12.34
C CYS A 225 -9.02 12.05 -12.38
N GLY A 226 -8.66 13.23 -12.89
CA GLY A 226 -9.57 14.39 -12.98
C GLY A 226 -9.89 15.03 -11.63
N ILE A 227 -9.23 14.63 -10.54
CA ILE A 227 -9.38 15.25 -9.21
C ILE A 227 -8.51 16.50 -9.18
N LYS A 228 -9.10 17.62 -8.76
CA LYS A 228 -8.42 18.92 -8.65
C LYS A 228 -8.07 19.19 -7.17
N PRO A 229 -6.89 18.76 -6.68
CA PRO A 229 -6.47 19.08 -5.32
C PRO A 229 -6.20 20.58 -5.15
N GLY A 230 -6.39 21.09 -3.94
CA GLY A 230 -5.90 22.41 -3.55
C GLY A 230 -4.37 22.49 -3.52
N LYS A 231 -3.84 23.65 -3.12
CA LYS A 231 -2.39 23.83 -2.89
C LYS A 231 -1.92 22.89 -1.77
N TYR A 232 -0.67 22.41 -1.88
CA TYR A 232 -0.04 21.63 -0.83
C TYR A 232 -0.07 22.41 0.49
N ASN A 233 -0.57 21.79 1.55
CA ASN A 233 -0.64 22.40 2.87
C ASN A 233 0.46 21.80 3.77
N PRO A 234 1.50 22.57 4.15
CA PRO A 234 2.58 22.08 5.01
C PRO A 234 2.12 21.61 6.39
N ARG A 235 1.08 22.24 6.97
CA ARG A 235 0.54 21.86 8.29
C ARG A 235 -0.14 20.49 8.24
N MET A 236 -0.87 20.23 7.16
CA MET A 236 -1.55 18.94 6.93
C MET A 236 -0.62 17.90 6.29
N ARG A 237 0.57 18.33 5.87
CA ARG A 237 1.56 17.54 5.14
C ARG A 237 0.97 16.86 3.90
N GLY A 238 0.04 17.51 3.20
CA GLY A 238 -0.71 16.87 2.13
C GLY A 238 -1.51 17.83 1.26
N PHE A 239 -2.32 17.25 0.38
CA PHE A 239 -3.20 18.00 -0.52
C PHE A 239 -4.65 17.92 -0.04
N PRO A 240 -5.28 19.04 0.38
CA PRO A 240 -6.70 19.06 0.66
C PRO A 240 -7.49 19.03 -0.66
N ILE A 241 -8.44 18.11 -0.74
CA ILE A 241 -9.38 17.92 -1.83
C ILE A 241 -10.75 18.33 -1.31
N ARG A 242 -11.40 19.27 -2.00
CA ARG A 242 -12.67 19.87 -1.58
C ARG A 242 -13.66 19.94 -2.73
N GLY A 243 -14.93 20.12 -2.38
CA GLY A 243 -16.01 20.33 -3.33
C GLY A 243 -16.65 19.03 -3.78
N ILE A 244 -17.97 19.09 -4.00
CA ILE A 244 -18.80 17.92 -4.26
C ILE A 244 -18.39 17.19 -5.54
N GLU A 245 -17.95 17.89 -6.59
CA GLU A 245 -17.46 17.24 -7.81
C GLU A 245 -16.23 16.36 -7.57
N ASN A 246 -15.29 16.82 -6.74
CA ASN A 246 -14.13 16.01 -6.37
C ASN A 246 -14.56 14.83 -5.49
N PHE A 247 -15.50 15.03 -4.57
CA PHE A 247 -16.02 13.95 -3.74
C PHE A 247 -16.77 12.90 -4.58
N GLY A 248 -17.52 13.31 -5.60
CA GLY A 248 -18.16 12.43 -6.57
C GLY A 248 -17.15 11.58 -7.33
N LYS A 249 -16.05 12.17 -7.80
CA LYS A 249 -14.95 11.42 -8.42
C LYS A 249 -14.31 10.40 -7.46
N ILE A 250 -14.08 10.78 -6.21
CA ILE A 250 -13.54 9.88 -5.18
C ILE A 250 -14.52 8.72 -4.91
N TYR A 251 -15.82 9.00 -4.88
CA TYR A 251 -16.91 8.04 -4.66
C TYR A 251 -17.04 7.07 -5.84
N GLU A 252 -17.17 7.58 -7.06
CA GLU A 252 -17.25 6.79 -8.31
C GLU A 252 -16.04 5.87 -8.47
N MET A 253 -14.83 6.39 -8.22
CA MET A 253 -13.61 5.60 -8.31
C MET A 253 -13.37 4.73 -7.07
N GLN A 254 -14.22 4.79 -6.04
CA GLN A 254 -14.11 4.03 -4.80
C GLN A 254 -12.71 4.12 -4.17
N LEU A 255 -12.15 5.34 -4.06
CA LEU A 255 -10.75 5.50 -3.65
C LEU A 255 -10.45 5.02 -2.23
N PHE A 256 -11.46 4.89 -1.36
CA PHE A 256 -11.32 4.40 0.00
C PHE A 256 -11.57 2.89 0.17
N LYS A 257 -11.97 2.16 -0.88
CA LYS A 257 -12.47 0.77 -0.78
C LYS A 257 -11.56 -0.20 -0.02
N LEU A 258 -10.25 0.02 -0.08
CA LEU A 258 -9.25 -0.85 0.57
C LEU A 258 -9.21 -0.68 2.09
N HIS A 259 -9.77 0.40 2.63
CA HIS A 259 -9.84 0.66 4.06
C HIS A 259 -11.31 0.75 4.51
N PRO A 260 -11.93 -0.35 4.95
CA PRO A 260 -13.38 -0.45 5.14
C PRO A 260 -13.97 0.62 6.07
N ALA A 261 -13.26 0.95 7.17
CA ALA A 261 -13.69 2.01 8.07
C ALA A 261 -13.72 3.40 7.41
N LYS A 262 -12.67 3.76 6.66
CA LYS A 262 -12.61 5.03 5.92
C LYS A 262 -13.63 5.05 4.77
N ASP A 263 -13.82 3.93 4.10
CA ASP A 263 -14.78 3.79 3.00
C ASP A 263 -16.21 4.00 3.47
N LYS A 264 -16.63 3.27 4.51
CA LYS A 264 -17.94 3.43 5.14
C LYS A 264 -18.16 4.87 5.59
N GLU A 265 -17.15 5.46 6.22
CA GLU A 265 -17.25 6.84 6.71
C GLU A 265 -17.41 7.86 5.57
N PHE A 266 -16.59 7.74 4.51
CA PHE A 266 -16.65 8.62 3.36
C PHE A 266 -18.00 8.47 2.64
N THR A 267 -18.37 7.25 2.31
CA THR A 267 -19.59 6.92 1.58
C THR A 267 -20.84 7.45 2.28
N ASN A 268 -20.99 7.19 3.59
CA ASN A 268 -22.15 7.66 4.34
C ASN A 268 -22.28 9.20 4.30
N ARG A 269 -21.16 9.92 4.40
CA ARG A 269 -21.18 11.38 4.44
C ARG A 269 -21.33 12.01 3.05
N VAL A 270 -20.81 11.38 2.01
CA VAL A 270 -21.02 11.84 0.63
C VAL A 270 -22.49 11.68 0.25
N LYS A 271 -23.10 10.53 0.57
CA LYS A 271 -24.53 10.28 0.31
C LYS A 271 -25.43 11.27 1.03
N ASN A 272 -25.09 11.62 2.27
CA ASN A 272 -25.85 12.61 3.06
C ASN A 272 -25.51 14.08 2.69
N HIS A 273 -24.65 14.32 1.71
CA HIS A 273 -24.33 15.68 1.31
C HIS A 273 -25.49 16.29 0.52
N ARG A 274 -25.90 17.52 0.86
CA ARG A 274 -27.02 18.25 0.19
C ARG A 274 -26.93 18.39 -1.35
N TYR A 275 -25.79 18.04 -1.93
CA TYR A 275 -25.51 18.14 -3.37
C TYR A 275 -25.18 16.77 -3.98
N PHE A 276 -25.46 15.68 -3.26
CA PHE A 276 -25.21 14.32 -3.73
C PHE A 276 -25.95 14.04 -5.05
N TYR A 277 -27.15 14.59 -5.23
CA TYR A 277 -27.90 14.52 -6.50
C TYR A 277 -27.11 15.01 -7.74
N ARG A 278 -26.06 15.83 -7.57
CA ARG A 278 -25.22 16.30 -8.68
C ARG A 278 -24.20 15.27 -9.17
N ILE A 279 -23.97 14.23 -8.37
CA ILE A 279 -22.90 13.25 -8.58
C ILE A 279 -23.40 11.80 -8.47
N SER A 280 -24.65 11.58 -8.06
CA SER A 280 -25.25 10.26 -7.92
C SER A 280 -25.93 9.82 -9.22
N SER A 281 -25.93 8.51 -9.46
CA SER A 281 -26.71 7.93 -10.56
C SER A 281 -28.22 8.08 -10.30
N PRO A 282 -29.09 8.10 -11.34
CA PRO A 282 -30.54 8.18 -11.15
C PRO A 282 -31.11 7.11 -10.21
N SER A 283 -30.52 5.90 -10.22
CA SER A 283 -30.88 4.79 -9.31
C SER A 283 -30.53 5.03 -7.84
N GLU A 284 -29.62 5.96 -7.54
CA GLU A 284 -29.21 6.32 -6.18
C GLU A 284 -29.93 7.58 -5.65
N GLN A 285 -30.86 8.14 -6.43
CA GLN A 285 -31.57 9.38 -6.11
C GLN A 285 -32.96 9.16 -5.47
N ILE A 286 -33.31 7.93 -5.09
CA ILE A 286 -34.59 7.63 -4.43
C ILE A 286 -34.47 7.92 -2.92
N PRO A 287 -35.48 8.58 -2.30
CA PRO A 287 -35.39 9.12 -0.94
C PRO A 287 -35.04 8.09 0.15
#